data_AF-A0A6I0F9V5-F1
#
_entry.id   AF-A0A6I0F9V5-F1
#
_cell.length_a   1.000
_cell.length_b   1.000
_cell.length_c   1.000
_cell.angle_alpha   90.00
_cell.angle_beta   90.00
_cell.angle_gamma   90.00
#
_symmetry.space_group_name_H-M   'P 1'
#
loop_
_entity.id
_entity.type
_entity.pdbx_description
1 polymer ?
#
loop_
_entity_poly.entity_id
_entity_poly.type
_entity_poly.pdbx_seq_one_letter_code
_entity_poly.pdbx_strand_id
1 'polypeptide(L)'
;MTVEGAFFTQEKTCPICRQIFQATRVRSSFIRIRERKADFMIIYDGVNPIHYQIFVCPSCYYASQENNFDSPYGDTSKVARELFLLRQQEPNFLGVRSLPVVLRAFELAIRTAQISQAPASVSASLYLKCAWLAREMQDETRSLVFIKESLKLYEKAYASERSVGKMSSSTLSYLIGELYRQIGTYDEAIRWFSRTVMQSSAIKSEPEIERLARDQWALAREQSKALGNDSIPNEQKDSTEKVESSSSSTVEPPIKESPVRKARGPKVRLTATLHEEQVTWLKEISATPYRESKTFMEREAVLRALIDAAMEVYPSLQGFSNEDELRDQLIDKMKKGNDKKEAGA
;
A
#
# COMPACT_ATOMS: atom_id res chain seq x y z
N MET A 1 -13.83 10.74 34.03
CA MET A 1 -13.79 9.39 34.62
C MET A 1 -12.34 8.97 34.70
N THR A 2 -11.85 8.65 35.89
CA THR A 2 -10.44 8.28 36.09
C THR A 2 -10.14 6.96 35.38
N VAL A 3 -9.01 6.92 34.68
CA VAL A 3 -8.51 5.78 33.88
C VAL A 3 -7.98 4.66 34.80
N GLU A 4 -8.05 4.86 36.12
CA GLU A 4 -7.60 3.94 37.15
C GLU A 4 -8.32 2.59 37.05
N GLY A 5 -7.55 1.51 36.87
CA GLY A 5 -8.06 0.16 36.76
C GLY A 5 -8.48 -0.29 35.35
N ALA A 6 -8.51 0.61 34.35
CA ALA A 6 -8.90 0.26 32.98
C ALA A 6 -7.92 -0.71 32.28
N PHE A 7 -6.67 -0.74 32.74
CA PHE A 7 -5.59 -1.52 32.14
C PHE A 7 -5.16 -2.68 33.03
N PHE A 8 -4.63 -3.72 32.39
CA PHE A 8 -3.90 -4.81 33.03
C PHE A 8 -2.76 -5.25 32.11
N THR A 9 -1.77 -5.94 32.68
CA THR A 9 -0.69 -6.54 31.90
C THR A 9 -0.92 -8.02 31.70
N GLN A 10 -0.51 -8.52 30.53
CA GLN A 10 -0.45 -9.93 30.22
C GLN A 10 0.98 -10.28 29.85
N GLU A 11 1.51 -11.33 30.46
CA GLU A 11 2.81 -11.88 30.07
C GLU A 11 2.72 -12.54 28.69
N LYS A 12 3.70 -12.24 27.83
CA LYS A 12 3.83 -12.77 26.48
C LYS A 12 5.26 -13.23 26.24
N THR A 13 5.40 -14.36 25.54
CA THR A 13 6.67 -14.85 25.02
C THR A 13 6.74 -14.52 23.54
N CYS A 14 7.76 -13.77 23.12
CA CYS A 14 7.93 -13.42 21.71
C CYS A 14 8.19 -14.68 20.86
N PRO A 15 7.43 -14.96 19.79
CA PRO A 15 7.66 -16.14 18.96
C PRO A 15 8.94 -16.03 18.11
N ILE A 16 9.47 -14.82 17.94
CA ILE A 16 10.66 -14.55 17.11
C ILE A 16 11.95 -14.66 17.91
N CYS A 17 12.04 -13.99 19.06
CA CYS A 17 13.28 -13.92 19.86
C CYS A 17 13.18 -14.59 21.24
N ARG A 18 12.04 -15.19 21.57
CA ARG A 18 11.76 -15.88 22.85
C ARG A 18 11.84 -15.01 24.12
N GLN A 19 12.07 -13.70 23.99
CA GLN A 19 11.98 -12.77 25.11
C GLN A 19 10.60 -12.82 25.76
N ILE A 20 10.57 -12.97 27.08
CA ILE A 20 9.36 -12.80 27.90
C ILE A 20 9.21 -11.31 28.23
N PHE A 21 8.01 -10.77 28.04
CA PHE A 21 7.69 -9.37 28.30
C PHE A 21 6.23 -9.18 28.69
N GLN A 22 5.90 -8.03 29.24
CA GLN A 22 4.53 -7.65 29.60
C GLN A 22 3.90 -6.82 28.47
N ALA A 23 2.68 -7.16 28.08
CA ALA A 23 1.87 -6.41 27.13
C ALA A 23 0.66 -5.78 27.85
N THR A 24 0.34 -4.53 27.56
CA THR A 24 -0.81 -3.84 28.15
C THR A 24 -2.09 -4.17 27.41
N ARG A 25 -3.15 -4.47 28.16
CA ARG A 25 -4.50 -4.73 27.65
C ARG A 25 -5.53 -3.87 28.35
N VAL A 26 -6.63 -3.61 27.65
CA VAL A 26 -7.81 -2.91 28.17
C VAL A 26 -8.77 -3.95 28.74
N ARG A 27 -9.31 -3.70 29.94
CA ARG A 27 -10.39 -4.51 30.51
C ARG A 27 -11.68 -4.26 29.74
N SER A 28 -12.37 -5.33 29.36
CA SER A 28 -13.61 -5.25 28.59
C SER A 28 -14.70 -4.43 29.28
N SER A 29 -14.75 -4.43 30.62
CA SER A 29 -15.72 -3.65 31.41
C SER A 29 -15.62 -2.13 31.23
N PHE A 30 -14.46 -1.63 30.76
CA PHE A 30 -14.21 -0.21 30.49
C PHE A 30 -14.45 0.17 29.03
N ILE A 31 -14.68 -0.80 28.13
CA ILE A 31 -14.92 -0.52 26.72
C ILE A 31 -16.37 -0.08 26.53
N ARG A 32 -16.57 1.19 26.17
CA ARG A 32 -17.89 1.76 25.87
C ARG A 32 -17.91 2.27 24.44
N ILE A 33 -18.81 1.74 23.63
CA ILE A 33 -18.98 2.17 22.23
C ILE A 33 -19.88 3.40 22.23
N ARG A 34 -19.41 4.50 21.62
CA ARG A 34 -20.18 5.72 21.41
C ARG A 34 -20.85 5.72 20.04
N GLU A 35 -20.09 5.43 18.99
CA GLU A 35 -20.56 5.51 17.61
C GLU A 35 -19.80 4.52 16.73
N ARG A 36 -20.43 4.05 15.65
CA ARG A 36 -19.77 3.33 14.56
C ARG A 36 -19.92 4.14 13.28
N LYS A 37 -18.80 4.45 12.63
CA LYS A 37 -18.75 5.15 11.33
C LYS A 37 -18.99 4.19 10.17
N ALA A 38 -19.23 4.76 8.99
CA ALA A 38 -19.55 4.02 7.77
C ALA A 38 -18.45 3.04 7.34
N ASP A 39 -17.18 3.34 7.61
CA ASP A 39 -16.02 2.47 7.35
C ASP A 39 -15.72 1.49 8.50
N PHE A 40 -16.68 1.32 9.41
CA PHE A 40 -16.58 0.50 10.61
C PHE A 40 -15.63 0.99 11.69
N MET A 41 -15.09 2.22 11.58
CA MET A 41 -14.40 2.84 12.71
C MET A 41 -15.34 2.94 13.91
N ILE A 42 -14.93 2.39 15.05
CA ILE A 42 -15.67 2.52 16.30
C ILE A 42 -15.06 3.67 17.09
N ILE A 43 -15.90 4.65 17.43
CA ILE A 43 -15.57 5.71 18.38
C ILE A 43 -15.97 5.22 19.77
N TYR A 44 -15.01 5.21 20.69
CA TYR A 44 -15.22 4.78 22.07
C TYR A 44 -15.39 5.99 22.99
N ASP A 45 -16.13 5.79 24.08
CA ASP A 45 -16.16 6.72 25.20
C ASP A 45 -15.10 6.32 26.23
N GLY A 46 -14.15 7.22 26.51
CA GLY A 46 -13.01 6.93 27.39
C GLY A 46 -11.88 6.16 26.70
N VAL A 47 -11.58 4.95 27.19
CA VAL A 47 -10.41 4.18 26.72
C VAL A 47 -10.69 3.52 25.38
N ASN A 48 -9.83 3.79 24.40
CA ASN A 48 -9.92 3.18 23.07
C ASN A 48 -9.11 1.86 23.02
N PRO A 49 -9.75 0.68 22.88
CA PRO A 49 -9.04 -0.60 22.81
C PRO A 49 -8.14 -0.72 21.56
N ILE A 50 -8.39 0.04 20.49
CA ILE A 50 -7.53 0.04 19.28
C ILE A 50 -6.09 0.42 19.64
N HIS A 51 -5.91 1.31 20.62
CA HIS A 51 -4.59 1.78 21.08
C HIS A 51 -3.69 0.64 21.61
N TYR A 52 -4.30 -0.49 21.96
CA TYR A 52 -3.66 -1.65 22.60
C TYR A 52 -3.72 -2.93 21.78
N GLN A 53 -4.31 -2.88 20.58
CA GLN A 53 -4.46 -4.07 19.72
C GLN A 53 -3.13 -4.62 19.19
N ILE A 54 -2.08 -3.80 19.14
CA ILE A 54 -0.76 -4.21 18.68
C ILE A 54 0.14 -4.48 19.89
N PHE A 55 0.64 -5.71 19.95
CA PHE A 55 1.71 -6.11 20.86
C PHE A 55 3.04 -5.95 20.14
N VAL A 56 4.02 -5.40 20.85
CA VAL A 56 5.37 -5.16 20.33
C VAL A 56 6.36 -5.79 21.30
N CYS A 57 7.23 -6.67 20.80
CA CYS A 57 8.33 -7.19 21.59
C CYS A 57 9.38 -6.09 21.82
N PRO A 58 9.79 -5.80 23.07
CA PRO A 58 10.77 -4.74 23.35
C PRO A 58 12.20 -5.12 22.93
N SER A 59 12.48 -6.41 22.66
CA SER A 59 13.82 -6.88 22.29
C SER A 59 14.04 -6.85 20.77
N CYS A 60 13.13 -7.45 19.98
CA CYS A 60 13.29 -7.55 18.53
C CYS A 60 12.32 -6.68 17.72
N TYR A 61 11.40 -5.96 18.37
CA TYR A 61 10.37 -5.13 17.71
C TYR A 61 9.50 -5.88 16.70
N TYR A 62 9.39 -7.20 16.87
CA TYR A 62 8.30 -7.97 16.28
C TYR A 62 6.97 -7.42 16.81
N ALA A 63 6.09 -7.04 15.89
CA ALA A 63 4.81 -6.45 16.22
C ALA A 63 3.69 -7.14 15.43
N SER A 64 2.60 -7.46 16.12
CA SER A 64 1.44 -8.11 15.53
C SER A 64 0.20 -7.82 16.35
N GLN A 65 -0.98 -8.06 15.75
CA GLN A 65 -2.25 -7.94 16.45
C GLN A 65 -2.32 -8.95 17.60
N GLU A 66 -2.95 -8.58 18.72
CA GLU A 66 -3.00 -9.39 19.94
C GLU A 66 -3.46 -10.85 19.70
N ASN A 67 -4.43 -11.05 18.81
CA ASN A 67 -5.00 -12.37 18.51
C ASN A 67 -4.09 -13.24 17.63
N ASN A 68 -3.14 -12.63 16.92
CA ASN A 68 -2.26 -13.32 15.98
C ASN A 68 -0.80 -13.21 16.40
N PHE A 69 -0.52 -12.70 17.61
CA PHE A 69 0.83 -12.43 18.06
C PHE A 69 1.66 -13.72 18.21
N ASP A 70 1.04 -14.81 18.67
CA ASP A 70 1.74 -16.08 18.90
C ASP A 70 1.91 -16.93 17.62
N SER A 71 1.29 -16.50 16.51
CA SER A 71 1.28 -17.22 15.24
C SER A 71 1.81 -16.30 14.13
N PRO A 72 3.12 -16.01 14.11
CA PRO A 72 3.73 -15.19 13.08
C PRO A 72 3.52 -15.81 11.69
N TYR A 73 3.31 -14.95 10.70
CA TYR A 73 3.27 -15.37 9.30
C TYR A 73 4.69 -15.68 8.79
N GLY A 74 4.77 -16.49 7.75
CA GLY A 74 6.01 -16.76 7.02
C GLY A 74 7.09 -17.47 7.85
N ASP A 75 8.32 -17.42 7.35
CA ASP A 75 9.47 -18.01 8.02
C ASP A 75 9.97 -17.10 9.15
N THR A 76 9.81 -17.56 10.39
CA THR A 76 10.25 -16.85 11.59
C THR A 76 11.74 -16.53 11.63
N SER A 77 12.60 -17.36 11.00
CA SER A 77 14.05 -17.14 10.95
C SER A 77 14.38 -15.94 10.05
N LYS A 78 13.72 -15.87 8.89
CA LYS A 78 13.82 -14.72 8.00
C LYS A 78 13.29 -13.45 8.67
N VAL A 79 12.13 -13.53 9.32
CA VAL A 79 11.55 -12.39 10.08
C VAL A 79 12.53 -11.91 11.15
N ALA A 80 13.13 -12.83 11.93
CA ALA A 80 14.11 -12.49 12.95
C ALA A 80 15.31 -11.72 12.38
N ARG A 81 15.88 -12.22 11.27
CA ARG A 81 17.03 -11.60 10.59
C ARG A 81 16.71 -10.19 10.10
N GLU A 82 15.59 -10.02 9.39
CA GLU A 82 15.20 -8.73 8.83
C GLU A 82 14.86 -7.71 9.93
N LEU A 83 14.16 -8.13 10.99
CA LEU A 83 13.87 -7.27 12.13
C LEU A 83 15.14 -6.86 12.90
N PHE A 84 16.15 -7.72 12.94
CA PHE A 84 17.45 -7.37 13.51
C PHE A 84 18.15 -6.28 12.70
N LEU A 85 18.14 -6.37 11.36
CA LEU A 85 18.75 -5.38 10.46
C LEU A 85 18.03 -4.02 10.50
N LEU A 86 16.71 -4.04 10.65
CA LEU A 86 15.86 -2.84 10.70
C LEU A 86 15.67 -2.30 12.13
N ARG A 87 16.44 -2.80 13.10
CA ARG A 87 16.31 -2.44 14.50
C ARG A 87 16.74 -0.99 14.71
N GLN A 88 15.87 -0.21 15.33
CA GLN A 88 16.15 1.17 15.75
C GLN A 88 15.61 1.35 17.17
N GLN A 89 15.97 2.44 17.84
CA GLN A 89 15.42 2.74 19.16
C GLN A 89 13.93 3.06 19.02
N GLU A 90 13.09 2.38 19.79
CA GLU A 90 11.64 2.55 19.79
C GLU A 90 11.14 3.08 21.14
N PRO A 91 9.96 3.74 21.20
CA PRO A 91 9.37 4.15 22.46
C PRO A 91 8.93 2.96 23.32
N ASN A 92 8.64 3.22 24.59
CA ASN A 92 8.02 2.23 25.45
C ASN A 92 6.55 2.01 25.05
N PHE A 93 6.17 0.74 24.83
CA PHE A 93 4.80 0.36 24.49
C PHE A 93 3.99 -0.17 25.69
N LEU A 94 4.55 -0.17 26.91
CA LEU A 94 3.87 -0.57 28.13
C LEU A 94 3.13 0.61 28.78
N GLY A 95 1.95 0.36 29.33
CA GLY A 95 1.14 1.35 30.03
C GLY A 95 0.31 2.23 29.08
N VAL A 96 -0.04 3.42 29.53
CA VAL A 96 -0.84 4.37 28.75
C VAL A 96 -0.06 4.88 27.55
N ARG A 97 -0.65 4.84 26.35
CA ARG A 97 0.00 5.22 25.10
C ARG A 97 -0.58 6.52 24.56
N SER A 98 0.29 7.40 24.07
CA SER A 98 -0.11 8.54 23.25
C SER A 98 -0.37 8.09 21.81
N LEU A 99 -1.17 8.86 21.04
CA LEU A 99 -1.47 8.53 19.65
C LEU A 99 -0.21 8.29 18.78
N PRO A 100 0.88 9.07 18.90
CA PRO A 100 2.12 8.78 18.19
C PRO A 100 2.73 7.41 18.53
N VAL A 101 2.69 6.99 19.80
CA VAL A 101 3.18 5.66 20.23
C VAL A 101 2.29 4.56 19.68
N VAL A 102 0.98 4.78 19.67
CA VAL A 102 0.02 3.84 19.06
C VAL A 102 0.29 3.69 17.57
N LEU A 103 0.38 4.80 16.83
CA LEU A 103 0.67 4.79 15.40
C LEU A 103 2.00 4.08 15.12
N ARG A 104 3.03 4.35 15.94
CA ARG A 104 4.32 3.66 15.80
C ARG A 104 4.20 2.15 15.98
N ALA A 105 3.40 1.67 16.94
CA ALA A 105 3.16 0.23 17.09
C ALA A 105 2.54 -0.37 15.82
N PHE A 106 1.57 0.32 15.20
CA PHE A 106 0.97 -0.12 13.94
C PHE A 106 1.97 -0.11 12.78
N GLU A 107 2.84 0.89 12.67
CA GLU A 107 3.91 0.92 11.66
C GLU A 107 4.85 -0.29 11.80
N LEU A 108 5.22 -0.65 13.02
CA LEU A 108 6.03 -1.85 13.29
C LEU A 108 5.29 -3.13 12.89
N ALA A 109 3.97 -3.18 13.08
CA ALA A 109 3.14 -4.31 12.66
C ALA A 109 3.03 -4.41 11.13
N ILE A 110 2.88 -3.27 10.43
CA ILE A 110 2.90 -3.21 8.96
C ILE A 110 4.25 -3.70 8.43
N ARG A 111 5.36 -3.21 9.00
CA ARG A 111 6.71 -3.67 8.66
C ARG A 111 6.85 -5.18 8.84
N THR A 112 6.39 -5.69 9.98
CA THR A 112 6.40 -7.12 10.27
C THR A 112 5.60 -7.90 9.23
N ALA A 113 4.38 -7.46 8.91
CA ALA A 113 3.50 -8.08 7.91
C ALA A 113 4.13 -8.10 6.51
N GLN A 114 4.85 -7.04 6.13
CA GLN A 114 5.57 -6.96 4.86
C GLN A 114 6.74 -7.96 4.80
N ILE A 115 7.57 -8.00 5.84
CA ILE A 115 8.72 -8.92 5.95
C ILE A 115 8.24 -10.38 5.91
N SER A 116 7.20 -10.68 6.68
CA SER A 116 6.63 -12.01 6.79
C SER A 116 5.78 -12.43 5.58
N GLN A 117 5.57 -11.54 4.62
CA GLN A 117 4.67 -11.74 3.48
C GLN A 117 3.26 -12.19 3.93
N ALA A 118 2.73 -11.53 4.97
CA ALA A 118 1.38 -11.79 5.45
C ALA A 118 0.34 -11.53 4.35
N PRO A 119 -0.85 -12.16 4.43
CA PRO A 119 -1.94 -11.90 3.49
C PRO A 119 -2.22 -10.40 3.32
N ALA A 120 -2.66 -10.00 2.13
CA ALA A 120 -2.93 -8.61 1.81
C ALA A 120 -4.02 -8.03 2.74
N SER A 121 -4.99 -8.85 3.11
CA SER A 121 -6.04 -8.52 4.09
C SER A 121 -5.50 -8.06 5.45
N VAL A 122 -4.42 -8.67 5.93
CA VAL A 122 -3.79 -8.33 7.22
C VAL A 122 -3.22 -6.92 7.13
N SER A 123 -2.41 -6.65 6.12
CA SER A 123 -1.80 -5.33 5.89
C SER A 123 -2.87 -4.27 5.65
N ALA A 124 -3.90 -4.57 4.85
CA ALA A 124 -5.03 -3.67 4.60
C ALA A 124 -5.70 -3.25 5.92
N SER A 125 -5.99 -4.21 6.81
CA SER A 125 -6.61 -3.92 8.10
C SER A 125 -5.75 -3.04 9.01
N LEU A 126 -4.42 -3.16 8.92
CA LEU A 126 -3.50 -2.31 9.68
C LEU A 126 -3.49 -0.89 9.13
N TYR A 127 -3.42 -0.72 7.81
CA TYR A 127 -3.51 0.59 7.17
C TYR A 127 -4.84 1.29 7.44
N LEU A 128 -5.97 0.57 7.40
CA LEU A 128 -7.27 1.15 7.75
C LEU A 128 -7.29 1.69 9.19
N LYS A 129 -6.73 0.94 10.14
CA LYS A 129 -6.61 1.41 11.54
C LYS A 129 -5.66 2.60 11.67
N CYS A 130 -4.57 2.64 10.90
CA CYS A 130 -3.71 3.83 10.82
C CYS A 130 -4.48 5.06 10.31
N ALA A 131 -5.38 4.90 9.34
CA ALA A 131 -6.25 5.99 8.88
C ALA A 131 -7.16 6.49 10.01
N TRP A 132 -7.77 5.58 10.77
CA TRP A 132 -8.61 5.93 11.93
C TRP A 132 -7.82 6.70 12.99
N LEU A 133 -6.59 6.24 13.29
CA LEU A 133 -5.70 6.94 14.22
C LEU A 133 -5.29 8.32 13.70
N ALA A 134 -5.02 8.46 12.40
CA ALA A 134 -4.72 9.76 11.81
C ALA A 134 -5.90 10.74 11.91
N ARG A 135 -7.15 10.27 11.74
CA ARG A 135 -8.34 11.09 12.01
C ARG A 135 -8.47 11.49 13.48
N GLU A 136 -8.16 10.59 14.40
CA GLU A 136 -8.12 10.90 15.84
C GLU A 136 -7.05 11.97 16.16
N MET A 137 -5.95 11.97 15.40
CA MET A 137 -4.90 13.00 15.45
C MET A 137 -5.24 14.27 14.65
N GLN A 138 -6.41 14.36 14.01
CA GLN A 138 -6.83 15.47 13.14
C GLN A 138 -5.92 15.69 11.92
N ASP A 139 -5.21 14.64 11.46
CA ASP A 139 -4.35 14.66 10.27
C ASP A 139 -5.06 13.99 9.09
N GLU A 140 -5.93 14.75 8.42
CA GLU A 140 -6.74 14.22 7.31
C GLU A 140 -5.89 13.85 6.10
N THR A 141 -4.80 14.58 5.84
CA THR A 141 -3.87 14.28 4.75
C THR A 141 -3.27 12.89 4.93
N ARG A 142 -2.80 12.56 6.14
CA ARG A 142 -2.26 11.25 6.46
C ARG A 142 -3.32 10.16 6.48
N SER A 143 -4.53 10.48 6.97
CA SER A 143 -5.71 9.60 6.88
C SER A 143 -5.95 9.14 5.43
N LEU A 144 -5.99 10.08 4.48
CA LEU A 144 -6.21 9.77 3.06
C LEU A 144 -5.08 8.92 2.45
N VAL A 145 -3.82 9.14 2.85
CA VAL A 145 -2.70 8.30 2.40
C VAL A 145 -2.89 6.85 2.87
N PHE A 146 -3.24 6.65 4.14
CA PHE A 146 -3.48 5.31 4.68
C PHE A 146 -4.72 4.64 4.09
N ILE A 147 -5.80 5.40 3.81
CA ILE A 147 -6.99 4.87 3.14
C ILE A 147 -6.62 4.35 1.75
N LYS A 148 -5.83 5.09 0.97
CA LYS A 148 -5.40 4.66 -0.38
C LYS A 148 -4.59 3.37 -0.36
N GLU A 149 -3.64 3.23 0.58
CA GLU A 149 -2.88 1.98 0.72
C GLU A 149 -3.75 0.82 1.21
N SER A 150 -4.64 1.07 2.17
CA SER A 150 -5.60 0.08 2.64
C SER A 150 -6.50 -0.42 1.50
N LEU A 151 -7.00 0.51 0.68
CA LEU A 151 -7.90 0.23 -0.42
C LEU A 151 -7.24 -0.71 -1.45
N LYS A 152 -6.05 -0.35 -1.92
CA LYS A 152 -5.26 -1.17 -2.86
C LYS A 152 -5.03 -2.60 -2.35
N LEU A 153 -4.75 -2.75 -1.06
CA LEU A 153 -4.54 -4.06 -0.45
C LEU A 153 -5.84 -4.84 -0.26
N TYR A 154 -6.94 -4.17 0.06
CA TYR A 154 -8.25 -4.82 0.14
C TYR A 154 -8.77 -5.28 -1.22
N GLU A 155 -8.57 -4.50 -2.29
CA GLU A 155 -8.88 -4.95 -3.64
C GLU A 155 -8.08 -6.20 -4.02
N LYS A 156 -6.78 -6.21 -3.70
CA LYS A 156 -5.94 -7.39 -3.88
C LYS A 156 -6.46 -8.58 -3.07
N ALA A 157 -6.80 -8.37 -1.80
CA ALA A 157 -7.34 -9.42 -0.94
C ALA A 157 -8.67 -9.95 -1.50
N TYR A 158 -9.57 -9.07 -1.92
CA TYR A 158 -10.86 -9.44 -2.52
C TYR A 158 -10.69 -10.30 -3.79
N ALA A 159 -9.68 -9.99 -4.61
CA ALA A 159 -9.42 -10.73 -5.86
C ALA A 159 -8.70 -12.07 -5.65
N SER A 160 -7.88 -12.20 -4.61
CA SER A 160 -6.93 -13.33 -4.47
C SER A 160 -7.11 -14.20 -3.24
N GLU A 161 -7.80 -13.72 -2.20
CA GLU A 161 -7.99 -14.45 -0.95
C GLU A 161 -9.40 -15.05 -0.89
N ARG A 162 -9.48 -16.33 -0.50
CA ARG A 162 -10.77 -17.03 -0.36
C ARG A 162 -11.59 -16.52 0.83
N SER A 163 -10.92 -15.99 1.85
CA SER A 163 -11.53 -15.47 3.08
C SER A 163 -10.62 -14.42 3.70
N VAL A 164 -11.22 -13.32 4.16
CA VAL A 164 -10.53 -12.19 4.79
C VAL A 164 -10.90 -12.19 6.28
N GLY A 165 -10.26 -13.09 7.04
CA GLY A 165 -10.53 -13.27 8.46
C GLY A 165 -11.99 -13.65 8.73
N LYS A 166 -12.68 -12.86 9.56
CA LYS A 166 -14.12 -13.04 9.86
C LYS A 166 -15.04 -12.24 8.92
N MET A 167 -14.47 -11.47 7.99
CA MET A 167 -15.22 -10.62 7.09
C MET A 167 -15.73 -11.44 5.91
N SER A 168 -17.01 -11.32 5.60
CA SER A 168 -17.59 -11.90 4.39
C SER A 168 -17.14 -11.11 3.14
N SER A 169 -17.30 -11.73 1.97
CA SER A 169 -17.05 -11.05 0.69
C SER A 169 -17.94 -9.81 0.51
N SER A 170 -19.17 -9.84 1.03
CA SER A 170 -20.11 -8.72 0.98
C SER A 170 -19.70 -7.58 1.91
N THR A 171 -19.32 -7.88 3.16
CA THR A 171 -18.78 -6.86 4.08
C THR A 171 -17.50 -6.22 3.50
N LEU A 172 -16.63 -7.02 2.88
CA LEU A 172 -15.41 -6.50 2.25
C LEU A 172 -15.72 -5.63 1.02
N SER A 173 -16.67 -6.05 0.17
CA SER A 173 -17.12 -5.27 -0.99
C SER A 173 -17.69 -3.90 -0.58
N TYR A 174 -18.52 -3.89 0.47
CA TYR A 174 -19.04 -2.66 1.06
C TYR A 174 -17.91 -1.76 1.56
N LEU A 175 -16.97 -2.31 2.32
CA LEU A 175 -15.86 -1.56 2.88
C LEU A 175 -15.01 -0.91 1.77
N ILE A 176 -14.70 -1.66 0.71
CA ILE A 176 -13.97 -1.13 -0.45
C ILE A 176 -14.72 0.05 -1.07
N GLY A 177 -16.04 -0.07 -1.26
CA GLY A 177 -16.88 1.03 -1.75
C GLY A 177 -16.83 2.28 -0.86
N GLU A 178 -16.91 2.09 0.46
CA GLU A 178 -16.83 3.20 1.41
C GLU A 178 -15.46 3.89 1.40
N LEU A 179 -14.37 3.12 1.27
CA LEU A 179 -13.03 3.70 1.16
C LEU A 179 -12.86 4.49 -0.15
N TYR A 180 -13.41 4.02 -1.27
CA TYR A 180 -13.46 4.80 -2.52
C TYR A 180 -14.23 6.11 -2.36
N ARG A 181 -15.37 6.08 -1.66
CA ARG A 181 -16.18 7.27 -1.40
C ARG A 181 -15.41 8.29 -0.56
N GLN A 182 -14.70 7.85 0.47
CA GLN A 182 -13.90 8.72 1.34
C GLN A 182 -12.76 9.43 0.61
N ILE A 183 -12.18 8.82 -0.43
CA ILE A 183 -11.13 9.47 -1.24
C ILE A 183 -11.68 10.28 -2.41
N GLY A 184 -13.00 10.39 -2.56
CA GLY A 184 -13.67 11.19 -3.58
C GLY A 184 -13.82 10.50 -4.95
N THR A 185 -13.54 9.21 -5.05
CA THR A 185 -13.72 8.44 -6.30
C THR A 185 -15.10 7.79 -6.32
N TYR A 186 -16.14 8.63 -6.47
CA TYR A 186 -17.53 8.21 -6.29
C TYR A 186 -18.01 7.16 -7.30
N ASP A 187 -17.53 7.21 -8.55
CA ASP A 187 -17.95 6.25 -9.58
C ASP A 187 -17.51 4.81 -9.24
N GLU A 188 -16.30 4.64 -8.69
CA GLU A 188 -15.85 3.36 -8.15
C GLU A 188 -16.65 2.96 -6.91
N ALA A 189 -16.90 3.90 -6.00
CA ALA A 189 -17.70 3.62 -4.80
C ALA A 189 -19.08 3.06 -5.18
N ILE A 190 -19.77 3.70 -6.12
CA ILE A 190 -21.08 3.29 -6.64
C ILE A 190 -21.02 1.88 -7.24
N ARG A 191 -20.00 1.57 -8.05
CA ARG A 191 -19.81 0.22 -8.61
C ARG A 191 -19.64 -0.84 -7.52
N TRP A 192 -18.85 -0.57 -6.49
CA TRP A 192 -18.63 -1.49 -5.38
C TRP A 192 -19.86 -1.69 -4.51
N PHE A 193 -20.64 -0.63 -4.24
CA PHE A 193 -21.90 -0.76 -3.51
C PHE A 193 -22.95 -1.53 -4.33
N SER A 194 -23.10 -1.25 -5.63
CA SER A 194 -23.98 -2.04 -6.52
C SER A 194 -23.59 -3.52 -6.50
N ARG A 195 -22.29 -3.82 -6.65
CA ARG A 195 -21.77 -5.19 -6.55
C ARG A 195 -22.14 -5.85 -5.23
N THR A 196 -22.02 -5.15 -4.12
CA THR A 196 -22.36 -5.66 -2.78
C THR A 196 -23.83 -6.08 -2.72
N VAL A 197 -24.75 -5.22 -3.18
CA VAL A 197 -26.19 -5.50 -3.17
C VAL A 197 -26.57 -6.64 -4.14
N MET A 198 -25.85 -6.79 -5.25
CA MET A 198 -26.08 -7.84 -6.24
C MET A 198 -25.58 -9.23 -5.81
N GLN A 199 -24.78 -9.34 -4.75
CA GLN A 199 -24.29 -10.61 -4.20
C GLN A 199 -25.39 -11.37 -3.43
N SER A 200 -26.44 -11.74 -4.14
CA SER A 200 -27.73 -12.18 -3.59
C SER A 200 -27.70 -13.39 -2.66
N SER A 201 -26.66 -14.24 -2.67
CA SER A 201 -26.57 -15.40 -1.76
C SER A 201 -25.89 -15.07 -0.43
N ALA A 202 -24.83 -14.27 -0.44
CA ALA A 202 -24.08 -13.87 0.77
C ALA A 202 -24.72 -12.66 1.48
N ILE A 203 -25.27 -11.71 0.72
CA ILE A 203 -25.86 -10.50 1.29
C ILE A 203 -27.15 -10.77 2.05
N LYS A 204 -27.91 -11.82 1.67
CA LYS A 204 -29.16 -12.22 2.35
C LYS A 204 -28.95 -12.62 3.81
N SER A 205 -27.77 -13.14 4.16
CA SER A 205 -27.41 -13.44 5.55
C SER A 205 -26.91 -12.22 6.33
N GLU A 206 -26.76 -11.06 5.68
CA GLU A 206 -26.18 -9.84 6.24
C GLU A 206 -27.04 -8.60 5.93
N PRO A 207 -28.30 -8.54 6.41
CA PRO A 207 -29.24 -7.47 6.07
C PRO A 207 -28.76 -6.07 6.44
N GLU A 208 -27.94 -5.95 7.50
CA GLU A 208 -27.37 -4.67 7.91
C GLU A 208 -26.32 -4.16 6.90
N ILE A 209 -25.52 -5.05 6.31
CA ILE A 209 -24.56 -4.67 5.26
C ILE A 209 -25.30 -4.27 3.99
N GLU A 210 -26.40 -4.95 3.67
CA GLU A 210 -27.26 -4.60 2.54
C GLU A 210 -27.84 -3.18 2.70
N ARG A 211 -28.34 -2.87 3.90
CA ARG A 211 -28.88 -1.55 4.25
C ARG A 211 -27.80 -0.48 4.13
N LEU A 212 -26.64 -0.69 4.76
CA LEU A 212 -25.51 0.24 4.69
C LEU A 212 -25.05 0.47 3.25
N ALA A 213 -24.97 -0.59 2.43
CA ALA A 213 -24.56 -0.48 1.04
C ALA A 213 -25.54 0.39 0.22
N ARG A 214 -26.85 0.24 0.42
CA ARG A 214 -27.85 1.10 -0.25
C ARG A 214 -27.76 2.56 0.20
N ASP A 215 -27.61 2.79 1.50
CA ASP A 215 -27.48 4.14 2.06
C ASP A 215 -26.23 4.83 1.49
N GLN A 216 -25.08 4.16 1.52
CA GLN A 216 -23.82 4.72 0.99
C GLN A 216 -23.82 4.85 -0.53
N TRP A 217 -24.53 3.98 -1.26
CA TRP A 217 -24.73 4.14 -2.70
C TRP A 217 -25.49 5.41 -3.04
N ALA A 218 -26.58 5.69 -2.31
CA ALA A 218 -27.38 6.90 -2.51
C ALA A 218 -26.54 8.16 -2.24
N LEU A 219 -25.81 8.16 -1.12
CA LEU A 219 -24.90 9.24 -0.75
C LEU A 219 -23.79 9.44 -1.81
N ALA A 220 -23.14 8.37 -2.26
CA ALA A 220 -22.09 8.47 -3.27
C ALA A 220 -22.61 9.05 -4.60
N ARG A 221 -23.86 8.74 -5.00
CA ARG A 221 -24.48 9.34 -6.19
C ARG A 221 -24.76 10.82 -6.03
N GLU A 222 -25.26 11.24 -4.88
CA GLU A 222 -25.47 12.66 -4.58
C GLU A 222 -24.15 13.43 -4.63
N GLN A 223 -23.10 12.87 -4.02
CA GLN A 223 -21.76 13.45 -4.03
C GLN A 223 -21.16 13.50 -5.44
N SER A 224 -21.33 12.46 -6.25
CA SER A 224 -20.85 12.44 -7.66
C SER A 224 -21.53 13.52 -8.51
N LYS A 225 -22.87 13.66 -8.39
CA LYS A 225 -23.64 14.70 -9.09
C LYS A 225 -23.23 16.10 -8.67
N ALA A 226 -23.01 16.33 -7.37
CA ALA A 226 -22.58 17.62 -6.86
C ALA A 226 -21.22 18.07 -7.42
N LEU A 227 -20.37 17.13 -7.85
CA LEU A 227 -19.06 17.38 -8.46
C LEU A 227 -19.08 17.46 -9.98
N GLY A 228 -20.24 17.32 -10.63
CA GLY A 228 -20.38 17.41 -12.08
C GLY A 228 -19.82 16.21 -12.85
N ASN A 229 -19.57 15.08 -12.18
CA ASN A 229 -19.17 13.83 -12.83
C ASN A 229 -20.40 13.12 -13.42
N ASP A 230 -20.97 13.67 -14.50
CA ASP A 230 -21.98 12.98 -15.28
C ASP A 230 -21.34 11.96 -16.22
N SER A 231 -20.87 10.85 -15.64
CA SER A 231 -20.55 9.64 -16.41
C SER A 231 -20.88 8.39 -15.60
N ILE A 232 -22.14 7.98 -15.64
CA ILE A 232 -22.52 6.58 -15.37
C ILE A 232 -23.32 6.07 -16.57
N PRO A 233 -22.89 4.95 -17.20
CA PRO A 233 -23.68 4.26 -18.20
C PRO A 233 -24.94 3.69 -17.55
N ASN A 234 -26.10 4.07 -18.08
CA ASN A 234 -27.37 3.46 -17.75
C ASN A 234 -27.45 2.10 -18.47
N GLU A 235 -27.33 0.99 -17.73
CA GLU A 235 -27.65 -0.33 -18.28
C GLU A 235 -29.17 -0.43 -18.47
N GLN A 236 -29.64 -0.34 -19.72
CA GLN A 236 -30.61 -1.27 -20.31
C GLN A 236 -30.96 -0.98 -21.79
N LYS A 237 -30.85 -2.05 -22.59
CA LYS A 237 -31.55 -2.45 -23.84
C LYS A 237 -31.04 -2.01 -25.23
N ASP A 238 -30.32 -2.97 -25.84
CA ASP A 238 -30.62 -3.67 -27.12
C ASP A 238 -31.00 -2.84 -28.36
N SER A 239 -30.09 -2.75 -29.34
CA SER A 239 -30.29 -3.29 -30.70
C SER A 239 -29.09 -3.00 -31.62
N THR A 240 -28.84 -3.98 -32.49
CA THR A 240 -27.95 -4.05 -33.65
C THR A 240 -27.86 -2.80 -34.54
N GLU A 241 -26.64 -2.36 -34.93
CA GLU A 241 -26.11 -2.47 -36.30
C GLU A 241 -24.78 -1.72 -36.56
N LYS A 242 -23.96 -2.38 -37.39
CA LYS A 242 -22.84 -2.01 -38.29
C LYS A 242 -22.21 -0.59 -38.28
N VAL A 243 -20.88 -0.64 -38.07
CA VAL A 243 -19.75 -0.13 -38.91
C VAL A 243 -20.05 0.89 -40.03
N GLU A 244 -19.42 2.07 -39.92
CA GLU A 244 -18.54 2.75 -40.91
C GLU A 244 -18.27 4.18 -40.39
N SER A 245 -17.03 4.55 -40.07
CA SER A 245 -15.99 5.16 -40.91
C SER A 245 -16.18 6.65 -41.25
N SER A 246 -15.07 7.41 -41.20
CA SER A 246 -14.85 8.83 -41.59
C SER A 246 -15.33 9.90 -40.57
N SER A 247 -14.46 10.56 -39.79
CA SER A 247 -13.49 11.65 -40.10
C SER A 247 -14.10 13.06 -40.03
N SER A 248 -13.67 13.87 -39.06
CA SER A 248 -13.42 15.32 -39.23
C SER A 248 -12.73 15.92 -38.00
N SER A 249 -11.53 16.42 -38.28
CA SER A 249 -10.73 17.48 -37.65
C SER A 249 -11.35 18.39 -36.58
N THR A 250 -10.56 18.70 -35.55
CA THR A 250 -10.34 20.10 -35.14
C THR A 250 -8.93 20.29 -34.56
N VAL A 251 -8.35 21.44 -34.87
CA VAL A 251 -6.95 21.85 -34.74
C VAL A 251 -6.63 22.33 -33.31
N GLU A 252 -5.46 21.98 -32.77
CA GLU A 252 -4.84 22.62 -31.60
C GLU A 252 -3.43 23.18 -31.94
N PRO A 253 -2.95 24.25 -31.26
CA PRO A 253 -1.71 24.99 -31.60
C PRO A 253 -0.42 24.37 -31.03
N PRO A 254 0.79 24.84 -31.44
CA PRO A 254 1.98 24.00 -31.52
C PRO A 254 2.74 23.89 -30.20
N ILE A 255 3.11 22.66 -29.83
CA ILE A 255 4.10 22.36 -28.80
C ILE A 255 5.40 21.92 -29.48
N LYS A 256 6.50 22.57 -29.10
CA LYS A 256 7.86 22.35 -29.62
C LYS A 256 8.26 20.88 -29.57
N GLU A 257 8.75 20.38 -30.71
CA GLU A 257 9.20 19.01 -30.92
C GLU A 257 10.30 18.61 -29.94
N SER A 258 10.07 17.49 -29.24
CA SER A 258 11.12 16.67 -28.63
C SER A 258 11.36 15.45 -29.52
N PRO A 259 12.62 15.00 -29.68
CA PRO A 259 12.98 14.01 -30.69
C PRO A 259 12.27 12.67 -30.46
N VAL A 260 11.77 12.12 -31.58
CA VAL A 260 11.00 10.88 -31.71
C VAL A 260 11.67 9.72 -30.97
N ARG A 261 10.99 9.16 -29.95
CA ARG A 261 11.42 7.93 -29.27
C ARG A 261 10.67 6.73 -29.83
N LYS A 262 11.42 5.69 -30.23
CA LYS A 262 10.88 4.39 -30.66
C LYS A 262 9.82 3.88 -29.67
N ALA A 263 8.73 3.31 -30.19
CA ALA A 263 7.63 2.77 -29.39
C ALA A 263 8.17 1.73 -28.38
N ARG A 264 7.98 1.98 -27.09
CA ARG A 264 8.42 1.10 -26.00
C ARG A 264 7.32 0.08 -25.74
N GLY A 265 7.68 -1.21 -25.70
CA GLY A 265 6.77 -2.30 -25.33
C GLY A 265 6.24 -2.17 -23.89
N PRO A 266 5.36 -3.09 -23.45
CA PRO A 266 4.75 -3.02 -22.11
C PRO A 266 5.80 -3.03 -21.00
N LYS A 267 5.60 -2.20 -19.97
CA LYS A 267 6.50 -2.14 -18.81
C LYS A 267 6.34 -3.42 -17.97
N VAL A 268 7.39 -4.21 -17.87
CA VAL A 268 7.46 -5.40 -17.00
C VAL A 268 8.21 -5.03 -15.72
N ARG A 269 7.77 -5.55 -14.57
CA ARG A 269 8.46 -5.36 -13.29
C ARG A 269 9.57 -6.39 -13.14
N LEU A 270 10.78 -5.92 -12.89
CA LEU A 270 11.95 -6.73 -12.55
C LEU A 270 12.39 -6.37 -11.12
N THR A 271 12.64 -7.37 -10.28
CA THR A 271 13.26 -7.15 -8.96
C THR A 271 14.75 -7.45 -9.08
N ALA A 272 15.61 -6.48 -8.78
CA ALA A 272 17.06 -6.63 -8.83
C ALA A 272 17.68 -6.47 -7.43
N THR A 273 18.59 -7.36 -7.06
CA THR A 273 19.44 -7.23 -5.86
C THR A 273 20.71 -6.49 -6.25
N LEU A 274 21.00 -5.38 -5.57
CA LEU A 274 22.16 -4.53 -5.84
C LEU A 274 23.03 -4.43 -4.59
N HIS A 275 24.33 -4.27 -4.79
CA HIS A 275 25.28 -3.96 -3.73
C HIS A 275 25.03 -2.55 -3.17
N GLU A 276 25.42 -2.33 -1.90
CA GLU A 276 25.19 -1.06 -1.20
C GLU A 276 25.79 0.16 -1.93
N GLU A 277 26.99 -0.02 -2.49
CA GLU A 277 27.67 1.02 -3.28
C GLU A 277 26.90 1.37 -4.56
N GLN A 278 26.31 0.37 -5.24
CA GLN A 278 25.50 0.56 -6.45
C GLN A 278 24.21 1.35 -6.13
N VAL A 279 23.57 1.04 -4.99
CA VAL A 279 22.37 1.76 -4.54
C VAL A 279 22.69 3.21 -4.16
N THR A 280 23.84 3.43 -3.52
CA THR A 280 24.31 4.76 -3.14
C THR A 280 24.59 5.60 -4.38
N TRP A 281 25.32 5.05 -5.35
CA TRP A 281 25.58 5.72 -6.63
C TRP A 281 24.27 6.02 -7.40
N LEU A 282 23.31 5.09 -7.45
CA LEU A 282 22.01 5.33 -8.09
C LEU A 282 21.23 6.48 -7.44
N LYS A 283 21.29 6.61 -6.12
CA LYS A 283 20.67 7.74 -5.40
C LYS A 283 21.29 9.06 -5.84
N GLU A 284 22.62 9.12 -5.89
CA GLU A 284 23.35 10.32 -6.27
C GLU A 284 23.01 10.76 -7.71
N ILE A 285 23.09 9.84 -8.67
CA ILE A 285 22.77 10.13 -10.07
C ILE A 285 21.31 10.56 -10.25
N SER A 286 20.38 9.89 -9.55
CA SER A 286 18.96 10.26 -9.62
C SER A 286 18.65 11.66 -9.06
N ALA A 287 19.52 12.20 -8.21
CA ALA A 287 19.39 13.52 -7.62
C ALA A 287 20.02 14.64 -8.46
N THR A 288 20.88 14.32 -9.44
CA THR A 288 21.55 15.31 -10.30
C THR A 288 20.58 16.22 -11.06
N PRO A 289 19.53 15.71 -11.75
CA PRO A 289 18.58 16.56 -12.47
C PRO A 289 17.82 17.52 -11.56
N TYR A 290 17.61 17.12 -10.30
CA TYR A 290 16.94 17.96 -9.31
C TYR A 290 17.81 19.14 -8.88
N ARG A 291 19.13 18.95 -8.76
CA ARG A 291 20.07 20.02 -8.43
C ARG A 291 20.17 21.08 -9.53
N GLU A 292 20.05 20.66 -10.79
CA GLU A 292 20.29 21.52 -11.95
C GLU A 292 19.01 22.14 -12.53
N SER A 293 17.90 21.41 -12.53
CA SER A 293 16.66 21.78 -13.22
C SER A 293 15.40 21.66 -12.36
N LYS A 294 15.54 21.31 -11.07
CA LYS A 294 14.43 20.99 -10.14
C LYS A 294 13.47 19.92 -10.66
N THR A 295 13.90 19.10 -11.62
CA THR A 295 13.13 17.96 -12.10
C THR A 295 13.53 16.69 -11.36
N PHE A 296 12.55 15.88 -11.00
CA PHE A 296 12.81 14.62 -10.29
C PHE A 296 12.98 13.49 -11.29
N MET A 297 14.04 12.69 -11.11
CA MET A 297 14.28 11.49 -11.90
C MET A 297 14.24 10.26 -10.99
N GLU A 298 13.33 9.34 -11.28
CA GLU A 298 13.25 8.08 -10.54
C GLU A 298 14.49 7.21 -10.78
N ARG A 299 14.91 6.43 -9.78
CA ARG A 299 16.06 5.50 -9.92
C ARG A 299 15.83 4.48 -11.04
N GLU A 300 14.59 4.05 -11.25
CA GLU A 300 14.21 3.16 -12.36
C GLU A 300 14.38 3.84 -13.73
N ALA A 301 14.30 5.17 -13.81
CA ALA A 301 14.56 5.90 -15.05
C ALA A 301 16.07 5.90 -15.37
N VAL A 302 16.93 6.05 -14.35
CA VAL A 302 18.40 5.94 -14.50
C VAL A 302 18.79 4.55 -14.98
N LEU A 303 18.26 3.50 -14.33
CA LEU A 303 18.53 2.11 -14.73
C LEU A 303 18.07 1.81 -16.15
N ARG A 304 16.87 2.25 -16.54
CA ARG A 304 16.38 2.10 -17.92
C ARG A 304 17.28 2.82 -18.92
N ALA A 305 17.75 4.03 -18.61
CA ALA A 305 18.65 4.76 -19.50
C ALA A 305 20.00 4.05 -19.69
N LEU A 306 20.56 3.48 -18.62
CA LEU A 306 21.80 2.69 -18.68
C LEU A 306 21.63 1.43 -19.53
N ILE A 307 20.52 0.70 -19.34
CA ILE A 307 20.22 -0.51 -20.12
C ILE A 307 19.96 -0.17 -21.58
N ASP A 308 19.17 0.87 -21.86
CA ASP A 308 18.91 1.35 -23.23
C ASP A 308 20.24 1.67 -23.94
N ALA A 309 21.15 2.40 -23.27
CA ALA A 309 22.47 2.70 -23.81
C ALA A 309 23.34 1.46 -24.01
N ALA A 310 23.35 0.52 -23.06
CA ALA A 310 24.10 -0.73 -23.19
C ALA A 310 23.59 -1.60 -24.35
N MET A 311 22.28 -1.67 -24.55
CA MET A 311 21.66 -2.39 -25.68
C MET A 311 21.98 -1.76 -27.03
N GLU A 312 22.07 -0.43 -27.08
CA GLU A 312 22.42 0.31 -28.30
C GLU A 312 23.89 0.11 -28.69
N VAL A 313 24.80 0.16 -27.72
CA VAL A 313 26.24 0.05 -27.98
C VAL A 313 26.67 -1.42 -28.13
N TYR A 314 26.02 -2.37 -27.46
CA TYR A 314 26.40 -3.78 -27.42
C TYR A 314 25.23 -4.73 -27.74
N PRO A 315 24.78 -4.81 -29.00
CA PRO A 315 23.65 -5.65 -29.40
C PRO A 315 23.91 -7.16 -29.23
N SER A 316 25.18 -7.58 -29.12
CA SER A 316 25.55 -8.97 -28.80
C SER A 316 26.73 -9.03 -27.80
N LEU A 317 26.42 -9.42 -26.56
CA LEU A 317 27.41 -9.79 -25.53
C LEU A 317 27.48 -11.31 -25.44
N GLN A 318 28.68 -11.87 -25.49
CA GLN A 318 28.94 -13.32 -25.45
C GLN A 318 30.27 -13.59 -24.73
N GLY A 319 30.45 -14.81 -24.24
CA GLY A 319 31.72 -15.31 -23.73
C GLY A 319 32.06 -14.91 -22.29
N PHE A 320 31.05 -14.73 -21.43
CA PHE A 320 31.19 -14.48 -19.99
C PHE A 320 30.43 -15.55 -19.19
N SER A 321 30.95 -15.91 -18.01
CA SER A 321 30.38 -16.96 -17.14
C SER A 321 29.96 -16.44 -15.77
N ASN A 322 30.37 -15.22 -15.40
CA ASN A 322 30.06 -14.57 -14.12
C ASN A 322 29.92 -13.04 -14.28
N GLU A 323 29.49 -12.39 -13.20
CA GLU A 323 29.22 -10.93 -13.17
C GLU A 323 30.47 -10.09 -13.41
N ASP A 324 31.61 -10.49 -12.84
CA ASP A 324 32.88 -9.77 -12.96
C ASP A 324 33.43 -9.80 -14.38
N GLU A 325 33.39 -10.96 -15.06
CA GLU A 325 33.77 -11.10 -16.46
C GLU A 325 32.92 -10.22 -17.39
N LEU A 326 31.60 -10.18 -17.15
CA LEU A 326 30.69 -9.33 -17.92
C LEU A 326 30.99 -7.84 -17.67
N ARG A 327 31.24 -7.46 -16.42
CA ARG A 327 31.60 -6.09 -16.04
C ARG A 327 32.89 -5.65 -16.71
N ASP A 328 33.95 -6.46 -16.64
CA ASP A 328 35.24 -6.14 -17.25
C ASP A 328 35.13 -6.03 -18.78
N GLN A 329 34.35 -6.92 -19.40
CA GLN A 329 34.07 -6.85 -20.84
C GLN A 329 33.33 -5.56 -21.23
N LEU A 330 32.34 -5.14 -20.43
CA LEU A 330 31.63 -3.87 -20.64
C LEU A 330 32.58 -2.67 -20.48
N ILE A 331 33.45 -2.67 -19.45
CA ILE A 331 34.40 -1.59 -19.20
C ILE A 331 35.44 -1.48 -20.33
N ASP A 332 36.03 -2.59 -20.76
CA ASP A 332 37.00 -2.63 -21.86
C ASP A 332 36.39 -2.08 -23.16
N LYS A 333 35.16 -2.50 -23.47
CA LYS A 333 34.46 -2.01 -24.65
C LYS A 333 34.03 -0.54 -24.54
N MET A 334 33.71 -0.03 -23.34
CA MET A 334 33.40 1.39 -23.13
C MET A 334 34.66 2.25 -23.32
N LYS A 335 35.83 1.79 -22.86
CA LYS A 335 37.11 2.48 -23.05
C LYS A 335 37.54 2.53 -24.52
N LYS A 336 37.48 1.41 -25.23
CA LYS A 336 37.81 1.33 -26.68
C LYS A 336 36.90 2.18 -27.57
N GLY A 337 35.66 2.46 -27.12
CA GLY A 337 34.74 3.37 -27.80
C GLY A 337 35.10 4.86 -27.65
N ASN A 338 35.79 5.23 -26.56
CA ASN A 338 36.29 6.59 -26.35
C ASN A 338 37.59 6.85 -27.13
N ASP A 339 38.51 5.88 -27.21
CA ASP A 339 39.79 6.05 -27.93
C ASP A 339 39.58 6.29 -29.44
N LYS A 340 38.53 5.70 -30.04
CA LYS A 340 38.16 5.94 -31.45
C LYS A 340 37.54 7.32 -31.70
N LYS A 341 37.00 7.99 -30.67
CA LYS A 341 36.49 9.35 -30.78
C LYS A 341 37.60 10.41 -30.64
N GLU A 342 38.66 10.09 -29.90
CA GLU A 342 39.82 10.99 -29.76
C GLU A 342 40.83 10.87 -30.90
N ALA A 343 40.94 9.71 -31.56
CA ALA A 343 41.81 9.52 -32.74
C ALA A 343 41.20 9.99 -34.08
N GLY A 344 39.98 10.54 -34.05
CA GLY A 344 39.23 11.00 -35.25
C GLY A 344 38.71 12.42 -35.15
N ALA A 345 39.26 13.24 -34.24
CA ALA A 345 38.99 14.66 -34.10
C ALA A 345 40.18 15.50 -34.58
#